data_AF-A0A520FFJ6-F1
#
_entry.id   AF-A0A520FFJ6-F1
#
_cell.length_a   1.000
_cell.length_b   1.000
_cell.length_c   1.000
_cell.angle_alpha   90.00
_cell.angle_beta   90.00
_cell.angle_gamma   90.00
#
_symmetry.space_group_name_H-M   'P 1'
#
loop_
_entity.id
_entity.type
_entity.pdbx_description
1 polymer ?
#
loop_
_entity_poly.entity_id
_entity_poly.type
_entity_poly.pdbx_seq_one_letter_code
_entity_poly.pdbx_strand_id
1 'polypeptide(L)' 'MVRTWSDEEGWGVIDSEATPGGAWAHFSNVAGSGFRSLTPGHQVTFEPETMVGGTQDGYHYRALDVRKVE' A
#
# COMPACT_ATOMS: atom_id res chain seq x y z
N MET A 1 8.52 -1.38 1.69
CA MET A 1 8.97 0.02 1.61
C MET A 1 8.00 0.79 0.72
N VAL A 2 7.59 1.99 1.09
CA VAL A 2 6.66 2.79 0.27
C VAL A 2 7.39 3.27 -0.98
N ARG A 3 6.93 2.88 -2.16
CA ARG A 3 7.51 3.27 -3.46
C ARG A 3 7.00 4.64 -3.90
N THR A 4 5.68 4.81 -3.87
CA THR A 4 4.99 6.04 -4.27
C THR A 4 3.75 6.23 -3.41
N TRP A 5 3.32 7.47 -3.25
CA TRP A 5 2.08 7.84 -2.59
C TRP A 5 1.58 9.16 -3.17
N SER A 6 0.28 9.23 -3.47
CA SER A 6 -0.42 10.46 -3.82
C SER A 6 -1.38 10.83 -2.70
N ASP A 7 -1.14 11.96 -2.04
CA ASP A 7 -2.02 12.48 -0.99
C ASP A 7 -3.37 12.95 -1.52
N GLU A 8 -3.40 13.48 -2.74
CA GLU A 8 -4.62 13.96 -3.41
C GLU A 8 -5.54 12.79 -3.77
N GLU A 9 -4.97 11.72 -4.33
CA GLU A 9 -5.72 10.55 -4.78
C GLU A 9 -5.91 9.49 -3.68
N GLY A 10 -5.17 9.60 -2.57
CA GLY A 10 -5.29 8.71 -1.42
C GLY A 10 -4.81 7.28 -1.65
N TRP A 11 -3.87 7.06 -2.57
CA TRP A 11 -3.31 5.74 -2.85
C TRP A 11 -1.83 5.79 -3.19
N GLY A 12 -1.20 4.61 -3.14
CA GLY A 12 0.20 4.43 -3.52
C GLY A 12 0.58 2.98 -3.68
N VAL A 13 1.89 2.72 -3.72
CA VAL A 13 2.45 1.38 -3.95
C VAL A 13 3.50 1.08 -2.88
N ILE A 14 3.45 -0.13 -2.34
CA ILE A 14 4.41 -0.64 -1.36
C ILE A 14 5.18 -1.80 -1.98
N ASP A 15 6.52 -1.70 -1.94
CA ASP A 15 7.43 -2.76 -2.34
C ASP A 15 7.67 -3.76 -1.21
N SER A 16 7.59 -5.04 -1.54
CA SER A 16 7.90 -6.17 -0.67
C SER A 16 8.28 -7.39 -1.51
N GLU A 17 9.20 -8.21 -1.01
CA GLU A 17 9.56 -9.48 -1.67
C GLU A 17 8.36 -10.44 -1.77
N ALA A 18 7.42 -10.36 -0.82
CA ALA A 18 6.20 -11.16 -0.82
C ALA A 18 5.18 -10.73 -1.89
N THR A 19 5.31 -9.52 -2.45
CA THR A 19 4.41 -8.98 -3.48
C THR A 19 5.21 -8.46 -4.67
N PRO A 20 5.77 -9.36 -5.52
CA PRO A 20 6.53 -8.96 -6.70
C PRO A 20 5.72 -8.05 -7.62
N GLY A 21 6.31 -6.93 -8.05
CA GLY A 21 5.62 -5.89 -8.83
C GLY A 21 5.01 -4.77 -7.98
N GLY A 22 4.88 -4.98 -6.67
CA GLY A 22 4.36 -4.01 -5.71
C GLY A 22 2.90 -4.28 -5.33
N ALA A 23 2.54 -3.87 -4.11
CA ALA A 23 1.18 -3.92 -3.60
C ALA A 23 0.52 -2.55 -3.66
N TRP A 24 -0.64 -2.46 -4.29
CA TRP A 24 -1.46 -1.25 -4.31
C TRP A 24 -2.06 -1.00 -2.93
N ALA A 25 -1.92 0.22 -2.41
CA ALA A 25 -2.36 0.61 -1.08
C ALA A 25 -3.32 1.79 -1.16
N HIS A 26 -4.42 1.74 -0.42
CA HIS A 26 -5.38 2.85 -0.28
C HIS A 26 -5.34 3.44 1.12
N PHE A 27 -5.64 4.73 1.25
CA PHE A 27 -5.61 5.43 2.55
C PHE A 27 -6.55 4.79 3.57
N SER A 28 -7.64 4.15 3.14
CA SER A 28 -8.57 3.45 4.06
C SER A 28 -7.95 2.25 4.76
N ASN A 29 -6.90 1.64 4.19
CA ASN A 29 -6.21 0.50 4.78
C ASN A 29 -5.02 0.93 5.66
N VAL A 30 -4.67 2.22 5.68
CA VAL A 30 -3.61 2.73 6.56
C VAL A 30 -4.17 2.88 7.98
N ALA A 31 -3.42 2.44 8.99
CA ALA A 31 -3.81 2.62 10.38
C ALA A 31 -3.67 4.08 10.81
N GLY A 32 -4.64 4.58 11.56
CA GLY A 32 -4.64 5.94 12.13
C GLY A 32 -5.97 6.66 11.99
N SER A 33 -6.08 7.82 12.64
CA SER A 33 -7.23 8.71 12.58
C SER A 33 -6.99 9.90 11.64
N GLY A 34 -8.05 10.50 11.11
CA GLY A 34 -7.95 11.71 10.29
C GLY A 34 -7.36 11.44 8.90
N PHE A 35 -6.58 12.39 8.39
CA PHE A 35 -5.90 12.26 7.11
C PHE A 35 -4.80 11.21 7.19
N ARG A 36 -4.87 10.18 6.35
CA ARG A 36 -3.95 9.04 6.37
C ARG A 36 -3.11 9.01 5.12
N SER A 37 -1.80 8.99 5.32
CA SER A 37 -0.81 9.11 4.25
C SER A 37 0.43 8.29 4.55
N LEU A 38 1.11 7.85 3.49
CA LEU A 38 2.40 7.18 3.53
C LEU A 38 3.47 8.05 2.88
N THR A 39 4.70 7.96 3.39
CA THR A 39 5.83 8.73 2.86
C THR A 39 6.71 7.82 2.01
N PRO A 40 6.98 8.13 0.73
CA PRO A 40 7.92 7.37 -0.08
C PRO A 40 9.28 7.17 0.62
N GLY A 41 9.86 5.98 0.48
CA GLY A 41 11.09 5.57 1.16
C GLY A 41 10.90 5.05 2.59
N HIS A 42 9.76 5.30 3.24
CA HIS A 42 9.53 4.81 4.60
C HIS A 42 9.18 3.32 4.63
N GLN A 43 9.54 2.66 5.73
CA GLN A 43 9.17 1.27 5.97
C GLN A 43 7.78 1.17 6.60
N VAL A 44 7.04 0.16 6.16
CA VAL A 44 5.68 -0.14 6.62
C VAL A 44 5.51 -1.66 6.68
N THR A 45 4.61 -2.13 7.53
CA THR A 45 4.08 -3.50 7.52
C THR A 45 2.68 -3.49 6.95
N PHE A 46 2.27 -4.58 6.31
CA PHE A 46 0.92 -4.73 5.75
C PHE A 46 0.58 -6.21 5.58
N GLU A 47 -0.71 -6.51 5.45
CA GLU A 47 -1.22 -7.82 5.05
C GLU A 47 -1.41 -7.83 3.53
N PRO A 48 -0.72 -8.71 2.78
CA PRO A 48 -0.89 -8.80 1.34
C PRO A 48 -2.15 -9.58 0.98
N GLU A 49 -2.91 -9.07 0.02
CA GLU A 49 -4.01 -9.79 -0.62
C GLU A 49 -3.72 -9.94 -2.12
N THR A 50 -3.94 -11.14 -2.67
CA THR A 50 -3.77 -11.41 -4.10
C THR A 50 -5.08 -11.20 -4.84
N MET A 51 -5.02 -10.45 -5.94
CA MET A 51 -6.17 -10.23 -6.82
C MET A 51 -6.44 -11.48 -7.67
N VAL A 52 -7.67 -11.98 -7.63
CA VAL A 52 -8.12 -13.13 -8.45
C VAL A 52 -8.93 -12.63 -9.64
N GLY A 53 -8.56 -13.05 -10.85
CA GLY A 53 -9.29 -12.72 -12.08
C GLY A 53 -9.05 -11.31 -12.63
N GLY A 54 -8.04 -10.59 -12.14
CA GLY A 54 -7.70 -9.25 -12.63
C GLY A 54 -6.58 -8.57 -11.85
N THR A 55 -6.58 -7.24 -11.90
CA THR A 55 -5.63 -6.35 -11.20
C THR A 55 -6.35 -5.16 -10.61
N GLN A 56 -5.83 -4.59 -9.52
CA GLN A 56 -6.20 -3.25 -9.06
C GLN A 56 -5.26 -2.24 -9.69
N ASP A 57 -5.74 -1.42 -10.63
CA ASP A 57 -4.93 -0.40 -11.32
C ASP A 57 -3.60 -0.92 -11.90
N GLY A 58 -3.62 -2.16 -12.39
CA GLY A 58 -2.43 -2.85 -12.93
C GLY A 58 -1.58 -3.63 -11.91
N TYR A 59 -1.95 -3.62 -10.62
CA TYR A 59 -1.27 -4.37 -9.57
C TYR A 59 -2.00 -5.68 -9.22
N HIS A 60 -1.24 -6.76 -9.10
CA HIS A 60 -1.77 -8.08 -8.71
C HIS A 60 -1.98 -8.25 -7.21
N TYR A 61 -1.50 -7.31 -6.40
CA TYR A 61 -1.58 -7.36 -4.95
C TYR A 61 -2.17 -6.07 -4.39
N ARG A 62 -2.95 -6.19 -3.32
CA ARG A 62 -3.35 -5.06 -2.47
C ARG A 62 -2.69 -5.16 -1.10
N ALA A 63 -2.41 -4.01 -0.51
CA ALA A 63 -1.94 -3.89 0.86
C ALA A 63 -3.11 -3.55 1.78
N LEU A 64 -3.39 -4.47 2.69
CA LEU A 64 -4.38 -4.32 3.76
C LEU A 64 -3.67 -4.02 5.08
N ASP A 65 -4.39 -3.43 6.02
CA ASP A 65 -3.93 -3.20 7.39
C ASP A 65 -2.49 -2.63 7.51
N VAL A 66 -2.24 -1.56 6.76
CA VAL A 66 -0.93 -0.94 6.59
C VAL A 66 -0.57 -0.13 7.85
N ARG A 67 0.59 -0.41 8.44
CA ARG A 67 1.12 0.30 9.61
C ARG A 67 2.52 0.83 9.35
N LYS A 68 2.81 2.05 9.82
CA LYS A 68 4.16 2.63 9.80
C LYS A 68 5.03 1.89 10.81
N VAL A 69 6.26 1.57 10.43
CA VAL A 69 7.27 1.06 11.37
C VAL A 69 7.91 2.28 12.03
N GLU A 70 8.02 2.26 13.37
CA GLU A 70 8.71 3.28 14.15
C GLU A 70 10.23 3.19 14.01
#